data_AF-A0A3S5DDA2-F1
#
_entry.id   AF-A0A3S5DDA2-F1
#
_cell.length_a   1.000
_cell.length_b   1.000
_cell.length_c   1.000
_cell.angle_alpha   90.00
_cell.angle_beta   90.00
_cell.angle_gamma   90.00
#
_symmetry.space_group_name_H-M   'P 1'
#
loop_
_entity.id
_entity.type
_entity.pdbx_description
1 polymer ?
#
loop_
_entity_poly.entity_id
_entity_poly.type
_entity_poly.pdbx_seq_one_letter_code
_entity_poly.pdbx_strand_id
1 'polypeptide(L)'
;MKPEDFRTDNKRPLTGEEYLKSLQDGREIYIYGERVKDVTTHPAFRNAAASVAQLYDALHKPSMQDTLCWNTDTGSGGYTHKFFRVAKSADDLRQQRDAIAEWSRLSYGWMGRTPDYKAAFGCALGANPAFYGQFEQNARNWYTPHSGDRPVL
;
A
#
# COMPACT_ATOMS: atom_id res chain seq x y z
N MET A 1 -4.17 11.60 -13.15
CA MET A 1 -4.73 11.37 -11.81
C MET A 1 -3.81 10.42 -11.09
N LYS A 2 -3.42 10.70 -9.84
CA LYS A 2 -2.58 9.78 -9.07
C LYS A 2 -3.44 8.66 -8.49
N PRO A 3 -2.92 7.44 -8.31
CA PRO A 3 -3.71 6.32 -7.77
C PRO A 3 -4.36 6.62 -6.42
N GLU A 4 -3.69 7.39 -5.57
CA GLU A 4 -4.17 7.77 -4.25
C GLU A 4 -5.26 8.85 -4.25
N ASP A 5 -5.50 9.52 -5.39
CA ASP A 5 -6.57 10.53 -5.55
C ASP A 5 -7.96 9.88 -5.63
N PHE A 6 -8.03 8.56 -5.84
CA PHE A 6 -9.29 7.79 -5.77
C PHE A 6 -9.81 7.62 -4.34
N ARG A 7 -9.02 7.98 -3.33
CA ARG A 7 -9.47 7.98 -1.94
C ARG A 7 -10.48 9.10 -1.69
N THR A 8 -11.57 8.76 -1.01
CA THR A 8 -12.51 9.77 -0.51
C THR A 8 -12.04 10.45 0.79
N ASP A 9 -11.03 9.87 1.48
CA ASP A 9 -10.42 10.44 2.69
C ASP A 9 -8.89 10.24 2.65
N ASN A 10 -8.15 11.33 2.83
CA ASN A 10 -6.69 11.33 2.81
C ASN A 10 -6.05 10.83 4.12
N LYS A 11 -6.84 10.62 5.19
CA LYS A 11 -6.40 10.12 6.50
C LYS A 11 -6.39 8.60 6.62
N ARG A 12 -6.63 7.87 5.52
CA ARG A 12 -6.60 6.41 5.49
C ARG A 12 -6.00 5.87 4.20
N PRO A 13 -5.64 4.58 4.17
CA PRO A 13 -5.32 3.87 2.93
C PRO A 13 -6.57 3.74 2.02
N LEU A 14 -6.35 3.31 0.79
CA LEU A 14 -7.42 2.95 -0.15
C LEU A 14 -8.31 1.86 0.46
N THR A 15 -9.62 1.91 0.20
CA THR A 15 -10.49 0.72 0.32
C THR A 15 -10.24 -0.24 -0.84
N GLY A 16 -10.82 -1.44 -0.78
CA GLY A 16 -10.75 -2.39 -1.89
C GLY A 16 -11.38 -1.84 -3.18
N GLU A 17 -12.51 -1.14 -3.07
CA GLU A 17 -13.15 -0.49 -4.22
C GLU A 17 -12.28 0.62 -4.83
N GLU A 18 -11.70 1.49 -3.98
CA GLU A 18 -10.83 2.57 -4.43
C GLU A 18 -9.54 2.01 -5.06
N TYR A 19 -8.98 0.93 -4.49
CA TYR A 19 -7.85 0.20 -5.08
C TYR A 19 -8.19 -0.33 -6.48
N LEU A 20 -9.32 -1.01 -6.66
CA LEU A 20 -9.71 -1.54 -7.98
C LEU A 20 -9.88 -0.41 -9.00
N LYS A 21 -10.56 0.69 -8.65
CA LYS A 21 -10.68 1.87 -9.51
C LYS A 21 -9.31 2.44 -9.90
N SER A 22 -8.36 2.48 -8.97
CA SER A 22 -7.00 2.97 -9.23
C SER A 22 -6.22 2.13 -10.27
N LEU A 23 -6.67 0.89 -10.56
CA LEU A 23 -6.05 0.04 -11.58
C LEU A 23 -6.57 0.28 -13.00
N GLN A 24 -7.64 1.06 -13.15
CA GLN A 24 -8.28 1.37 -14.44
C GLN A 24 -7.62 2.61 -15.09
N ASP A 25 -6.31 2.54 -15.27
CA ASP A 25 -5.44 3.68 -15.59
C ASP A 25 -4.84 3.67 -17.00
N GLY A 26 -5.24 2.71 -17.84
CA GLY A 26 -4.71 2.55 -19.20
C GLY A 26 -3.36 1.83 -19.27
N ARG A 27 -2.90 1.20 -18.17
CA ARG A 27 -1.69 0.35 -18.15
C ARG A 27 -1.65 -0.63 -19.31
N GLU A 28 -0.43 -0.87 -19.78
CA GLU A 28 -0.18 -1.68 -20.96
C GLU A 28 0.32 -3.07 -20.54
N ILE A 29 -0.61 -4.02 -20.52
CA ILE A 29 -0.37 -5.41 -20.13
C ILE A 29 -0.76 -6.33 -21.28
N TYR A 30 0.07 -7.34 -21.53
CA TYR A 30 -0.14 -8.33 -22.58
C TYR A 30 -0.22 -9.73 -21.98
N ILE A 31 -1.19 -10.52 -22.43
CA ILE A 31 -1.29 -11.95 -22.11
C ILE A 31 -2.04 -12.66 -23.24
N TYR A 32 -1.64 -13.89 -23.57
CA TYR A 32 -2.24 -14.66 -24.67
C TYR A 32 -2.26 -13.93 -26.03
N GLY A 33 -1.21 -13.14 -26.32
CA GLY A 33 -1.07 -12.41 -27.57
C GLY A 33 -1.88 -11.10 -27.66
N GLU A 34 -2.71 -10.79 -26.67
CA GLU A 34 -3.62 -9.64 -26.69
C GLU A 34 -3.31 -8.62 -25.60
N ARG A 35 -3.65 -7.36 -25.87
CA ARG A 35 -3.58 -6.29 -24.87
C ARG A 35 -4.79 -6.36 -23.93
N VAL A 36 -4.53 -6.36 -22.64
CA VAL A 36 -5.56 -6.31 -21.59
C VAL A 36 -6.15 -4.89 -21.54
N LYS A 37 -7.47 -4.78 -21.72
CA LYS A 37 -8.19 -3.49 -21.64
C LYS A 37 -8.38 -3.01 -20.19
N ASP A 38 -8.67 -3.92 -19.27
CA ASP A 38 -8.92 -3.63 -17.86
C ASP A 38 -8.60 -4.86 -17.01
N VAL A 39 -7.61 -4.72 -16.12
CA VAL A 39 -7.15 -5.81 -15.24
C VAL A 39 -8.16 -6.21 -14.17
N THR A 40 -9.09 -5.32 -13.82
CA THR A 40 -10.09 -5.58 -12.78
C THR A 40 -11.20 -6.51 -13.26
N THR A 41 -11.42 -6.56 -14.58
CA THR A 41 -12.48 -7.37 -15.21
C THR A 41 -11.93 -8.52 -16.06
N HIS A 42 -10.66 -8.46 -16.48
CA HIS A 42 -10.04 -9.49 -17.33
C HIS A 42 -9.98 -10.86 -16.63
N PRO A 43 -10.36 -11.98 -17.30
CA PRO A 43 -10.44 -13.31 -16.69
C PRO A 43 -9.14 -13.80 -16.02
N ALA A 44 -7.98 -13.42 -16.55
CA ALA A 44 -6.69 -13.82 -16.00
C ALA A 44 -6.30 -13.10 -14.70
N PHE A 45 -6.93 -11.96 -14.36
CA PHE A 45 -6.48 -11.09 -13.26
C PHE A 45 -7.57 -10.76 -12.24
N ARG A 46 -8.84 -10.71 -12.65
CA ARG A 46 -9.96 -10.18 -11.84
C ARG A 46 -10.02 -10.74 -10.42
N ASN A 47 -9.80 -12.04 -10.24
CA ASN A 47 -9.87 -12.67 -8.92
C ASN A 47 -8.63 -12.37 -8.07
N ALA A 48 -7.44 -12.31 -8.68
CA ALA A 48 -6.23 -11.89 -7.97
C ALA A 48 -6.34 -10.41 -7.55
N ALA A 49 -6.87 -9.54 -8.41
CA ALA A 49 -7.15 -8.15 -8.09
C ALA A 49 -8.17 -8.05 -6.94
N ALA A 50 -9.25 -8.82 -6.98
CA ALA A 50 -10.24 -8.89 -5.90
C ALA A 50 -9.64 -9.41 -4.57
N SER A 51 -8.75 -10.40 -4.61
CA SER A 51 -8.04 -10.88 -3.41
C SER A 51 -7.16 -9.79 -2.79
N VAL A 52 -6.46 -8.99 -3.58
CA VAL A 52 -5.71 -7.83 -3.06
C VAL A 52 -6.66 -6.75 -2.51
N ALA A 53 -7.79 -6.51 -3.18
CA ALA A 53 -8.79 -5.55 -2.72
C ALA A 53 -9.31 -5.90 -1.31
N GLN A 54 -9.50 -7.19 -1.00
CA GLN A 54 -9.90 -7.64 0.35
C GLN A 54 -8.87 -7.29 1.43
N LEU A 55 -7.59 -7.22 1.10
CA LEU A 55 -6.55 -6.80 2.04
C LEU A 55 -6.71 -5.32 2.41
N TYR A 56 -7.02 -4.48 1.42
CA TYR A 56 -7.33 -3.07 1.64
C TYR A 56 -8.59 -2.90 2.50
N ASP A 57 -9.67 -3.62 2.20
CA ASP A 57 -10.89 -3.59 3.02
C ASP A 57 -10.65 -4.00 4.48
N ALA A 58 -9.74 -4.95 4.72
CA ALA A 58 -9.39 -5.39 6.07
C ALA A 58 -8.83 -4.26 6.95
N LEU A 59 -8.15 -3.26 6.37
CA LEU A 59 -7.60 -2.11 7.11
C LEU A 59 -8.67 -1.23 7.73
N HIS A 60 -9.92 -1.34 7.24
CA HIS A 60 -11.05 -0.51 7.64
C HIS A 60 -12.06 -1.26 8.52
N LYS A 61 -11.87 -2.57 8.74
CA LYS A 61 -12.74 -3.37 9.59
C LYS A 61 -12.40 -3.13 11.07
N PRO A 62 -13.33 -2.66 11.91
CA PRO A 62 -13.05 -2.40 13.33
C PRO A 62 -12.47 -3.61 14.06
N SER A 63 -12.91 -4.82 13.70
CA SER A 63 -12.43 -6.08 14.30
C SER A 63 -10.97 -6.44 13.95
N MET A 64 -10.39 -5.83 12.92
CA MET A 64 -9.03 -6.13 12.46
C MET A 64 -8.07 -4.96 12.64
N GLN A 65 -8.60 -3.75 12.84
CA GLN A 65 -7.83 -2.51 12.82
C GLN A 65 -6.75 -2.47 13.93
N ASP A 66 -7.03 -2.97 15.13
CA ASP A 66 -6.06 -2.99 16.23
C ASP A 66 -4.83 -3.85 15.90
N THR A 67 -5.03 -4.99 15.24
CA THR A 67 -3.96 -5.88 14.78
C THR A 67 -3.22 -5.28 13.59
N LEU A 68 -3.95 -4.78 12.58
CA LEU A 68 -3.40 -4.41 11.28
C LEU A 68 -2.83 -3.00 11.21
N CYS A 69 -3.32 -2.05 12.00
CA CYS A 69 -3.10 -0.63 11.75
C CYS A 69 -2.41 0.10 12.91
N TRP A 70 -1.72 1.18 12.57
CA TRP A 70 -1.25 2.22 13.49
C TRP A 70 -1.57 3.59 12.93
N ASN A 71 -1.50 4.60 13.79
CA ASN A 71 -1.40 5.99 13.34
C ASN A 71 -0.13 6.20 12.50
N THR A 72 -0.25 7.01 11.46
CA THR A 72 0.90 7.48 10.66
C THR A 72 1.83 8.36 11.52
N ASP A 73 3.13 8.37 11.20
CA ASP A 73 4.13 9.25 11.82
C ASP A 73 4.36 10.56 11.05
N THR A 74 3.43 10.91 10.16
CA THR A 74 3.56 12.01 9.20
C THR A 74 2.89 13.31 9.66
N GLY A 75 2.19 13.28 10.79
CA GLY A 75 1.37 14.40 11.28
C GLY A 75 0.02 14.57 10.58
N SER A 76 -0.36 13.69 9.65
CA SER A 76 -1.65 13.79 8.93
C SER A 76 -2.89 13.50 9.81
N GLY A 77 -2.68 12.91 10.99
CA GLY A 77 -3.77 12.41 11.85
C GLY A 77 -4.47 11.16 11.28
N GLY A 78 -3.86 10.48 10.31
CA GLY A 78 -4.39 9.27 9.70
C GLY A 78 -3.81 7.97 10.26
N TYR A 79 -4.24 6.85 9.69
CA TYR A 79 -3.71 5.52 9.97
C TYR A 79 -3.19 4.81 8.71
N THR A 80 -2.38 3.78 8.91
CA THR A 80 -1.86 2.90 7.86
C THR A 80 -1.62 1.50 8.41
N HIS A 81 -1.40 0.51 7.53
CA HIS A 81 -0.97 -0.82 7.95
C HIS A 81 0.37 -0.72 8.69
N LYS A 82 0.54 -1.44 9.82
CA LYS A 82 1.69 -1.28 10.74
C LYS A 82 3.04 -1.35 10.04
N PHE A 83 3.16 -2.21 9.02
CA PHE A 83 4.41 -2.42 8.28
C PHE A 83 4.77 -1.33 7.25
N PHE A 84 3.90 -0.34 7.05
CA PHE A 84 4.17 0.84 6.20
C PHE A 84 4.81 2.01 6.97
N ARG A 85 5.01 1.86 8.28
CA ARG A 85 5.66 2.85 9.14
C ARG A 85 6.97 2.28 9.68
N VAL A 86 8.01 3.12 9.80
CA VAL A 86 9.31 2.70 10.35
C VAL A 86 9.15 2.26 11.81
N ALA A 87 9.49 1.00 12.11
CA ALA A 87 9.57 0.49 13.47
C ALA A 87 10.73 1.15 14.25
N LYS A 88 10.50 1.44 15.52
CA LYS A 88 11.47 2.08 16.43
C LYS A 88 11.81 1.23 17.66
N SER A 89 11.26 0.03 17.76
CA SER A 89 11.50 -0.89 18.87
C SER A 89 11.38 -2.36 18.44
N ALA A 90 11.84 -3.28 19.28
CA ALA A 90 11.64 -4.71 19.07
C ALA A 90 10.14 -5.10 19.15
N ASP A 91 9.36 -4.44 20.01
CA ASP A 91 7.92 -4.69 20.08
C ASP A 91 7.20 -4.17 18.84
N ASP A 92 7.65 -3.04 18.26
CA ASP A 92 7.13 -2.55 16.98
C ASP A 92 7.31 -3.61 15.89
N LEU A 93 8.51 -4.21 15.80
CA LEU A 93 8.80 -5.29 14.85
C LEU A 93 7.91 -6.52 15.09
N ARG A 94 7.65 -6.89 16.35
CA ARG A 94 6.73 -7.97 16.70
C ARG A 94 5.31 -7.66 16.22
N GLN A 95 4.81 -6.45 16.49
CA GLN A 95 3.49 -6.02 16.05
C GLN A 95 3.37 -5.95 14.52
N GLN A 96 4.43 -5.53 13.83
CA GLN A 96 4.50 -5.59 12.37
C GLN A 96 4.45 -7.02 11.85
N ARG A 97 5.18 -7.96 12.47
CA ARG A 97 5.11 -9.38 12.15
C ARG A 97 3.68 -9.91 12.30
N ASP A 98 3.01 -9.56 13.39
CA ASP A 98 1.63 -9.98 13.65
C ASP A 98 0.65 -9.40 12.60
N ALA A 99 0.82 -8.14 12.20
CA ALA A 99 0.02 -7.52 11.13
C ALA A 99 0.24 -8.19 9.75
N ILE A 100 1.50 -8.45 9.38
CA ILE A 100 1.85 -9.20 8.15
C ILE A 100 1.19 -10.59 8.18
N ALA A 101 1.26 -11.30 9.30
CA ALA A 101 0.62 -12.61 9.43
C ALA A 101 -0.90 -12.52 9.25
N GLU A 102 -1.54 -11.50 9.81
CA GLU A 102 -2.98 -11.29 9.69
C GLU A 102 -3.42 -11.03 8.24
N TRP A 103 -2.67 -10.22 7.49
CA TRP A 103 -2.90 -10.06 6.04
C TRP A 103 -2.61 -11.35 5.26
N SER A 104 -1.54 -12.05 5.59
CA SER A 104 -1.17 -13.31 4.93
C SER A 104 -2.28 -14.36 5.03
N ARG A 105 -2.96 -14.45 6.20
CA ARG A 105 -4.11 -15.36 6.42
C ARG A 105 -5.28 -15.13 5.46
N LEU A 106 -5.51 -13.90 5.01
CA LEU A 106 -6.59 -13.59 4.05
C LEU A 106 -6.35 -14.22 2.67
N SER A 107 -5.11 -14.55 2.35
CA SER A 107 -4.74 -15.32 1.15
C SER A 107 -4.27 -16.74 1.48
N TYR A 108 -4.41 -17.16 2.74
CA TYR A 108 -3.88 -18.42 3.28
C TYR A 108 -2.39 -18.64 2.95
N GLY A 109 -1.60 -17.56 2.86
CA GLY A 109 -0.17 -17.62 2.55
C GLY A 109 0.19 -17.80 1.07
N TRP A 110 -0.77 -17.84 0.15
CA TRP A 110 -0.50 -18.08 -1.28
C TRP A 110 -0.05 -16.84 -2.05
N MET A 111 -0.40 -15.64 -1.59
CA MET A 111 0.02 -14.39 -2.22
C MET A 111 1.28 -13.83 -1.55
N GLY A 112 2.46 -14.17 -2.08
CA GLY A 112 3.77 -13.73 -1.53
C GLY A 112 4.25 -12.34 -1.97
N ARG A 113 3.43 -11.60 -2.72
CA ARG A 113 3.74 -10.26 -3.27
C ARG A 113 2.62 -9.26 -2.99
N THR A 114 1.97 -9.38 -1.84
CA THR A 114 1.00 -8.42 -1.32
C THR A 114 1.65 -7.07 -0.99
N PRO A 115 0.86 -5.99 -0.83
CA PRO A 115 1.40 -4.63 -0.70
C PRO A 115 2.42 -4.42 0.44
N ASP A 116 2.29 -5.17 1.53
CA ASP A 116 3.21 -5.14 2.68
C ASP A 116 4.64 -5.57 2.31
N TYR A 117 4.82 -6.42 1.29
CA TYR A 117 6.16 -6.83 0.86
C TYR A 117 7.05 -5.63 0.48
N LYS A 118 6.52 -4.68 -0.30
CA LYS A 118 7.25 -3.47 -0.69
C LYS A 118 7.13 -2.34 0.34
N ALA A 119 6.28 -2.45 1.35
CA ALA A 119 6.21 -1.50 2.45
C ALA A 119 7.56 -1.37 3.17
N ALA A 120 8.28 -2.48 3.33
CA ALA A 120 9.65 -2.49 3.87
C ALA A 120 10.61 -1.57 3.10
N PHE A 121 10.46 -1.45 1.78
CA PHE A 121 11.28 -0.53 0.98
C PHE A 121 10.93 0.93 1.28
N GLY A 122 9.64 1.26 1.40
CA GLY A 122 9.21 2.59 1.87
C GLY A 122 9.79 2.92 3.24
N CYS A 123 9.72 1.98 4.18
CA CYS A 123 10.33 2.11 5.51
C CYS A 123 11.85 2.30 5.43
N ALA A 124 12.56 1.60 4.52
CA ALA A 124 13.99 1.81 4.33
C ALA A 124 14.30 3.24 3.83
N LEU A 125 13.48 3.78 2.91
CA LEU A 125 13.58 5.17 2.46
C LEU A 125 13.36 6.15 3.62
N GLY A 126 12.34 5.93 4.45
CA GLY A 126 12.03 6.79 5.60
C GLY A 126 13.05 6.70 6.74
N ALA A 127 13.66 5.52 6.93
CA ALA A 127 14.62 5.27 8.01
C ALA A 127 16.02 5.80 7.69
N ASN A 128 16.44 5.76 6.42
CA ASN A 128 17.77 6.22 6.01
C ASN A 128 17.74 7.04 4.70
N PRO A 129 17.02 8.18 4.66
CA PRO A 129 16.88 8.96 3.44
C PRO A 129 18.20 9.62 3.00
N ALA A 130 19.08 9.99 3.95
CA ALA A 130 20.36 10.65 3.65
C ALA A 130 21.32 9.78 2.82
N PHE A 131 21.16 8.45 2.85
CA PHE A 131 21.91 7.52 2.00
C PHE A 131 21.81 7.87 0.50
N TYR A 132 20.71 8.48 0.09
CA TYR A 132 20.43 8.80 -1.32
C TYR A 132 21.05 10.12 -1.80
N GLY A 133 21.81 10.83 -0.96
CA GLY A 133 22.55 12.04 -1.34
C GLY A 133 21.64 13.13 -1.92
N GLN A 134 21.93 13.57 -3.15
CA GLN A 134 21.10 14.57 -3.85
C GLN A 134 19.62 14.14 -4.03
N PHE A 135 19.31 12.86 -3.89
CA PHE A 135 17.95 12.32 -3.95
C PHE A 135 17.32 12.04 -2.57
N GLU A 136 17.92 12.53 -1.48
CA GLU A 136 17.38 12.39 -0.13
C GLU A 136 15.92 12.84 -0.03
N GLN A 137 15.59 13.99 -0.63
CA GLN A 137 14.23 14.50 -0.59
C GLN A 137 13.25 13.60 -1.34
N ASN A 138 13.70 12.91 -2.40
CA ASN A 138 12.86 11.92 -3.08
C ASN A 138 12.55 10.75 -2.14
N ALA A 139 13.54 10.24 -1.40
CA ALA A 139 13.33 9.17 -0.43
C ALA A 139 12.32 9.58 0.66
N ARG A 140 12.45 10.80 1.20
CA ARG A 140 11.49 11.36 2.17
C ARG A 140 10.08 11.47 1.60
N ASN A 141 9.95 11.97 0.38
CA ASN A 141 8.65 12.14 -0.30
C ASN A 141 7.99 10.80 -0.67
N TRP A 142 8.79 9.77 -0.99
CA TRP A 142 8.26 8.43 -1.26
C TRP A 142 7.82 7.71 0.01
N TYR A 143 8.49 7.93 1.15
CA TYR A 143 8.04 7.42 2.45
C TYR A 143 6.74 8.10 2.93
N THR A 144 6.67 9.42 2.76
CA THR A 144 5.50 10.23 3.12
C THR A 144 4.90 10.83 1.86
N PRO A 145 4.03 10.12 1.12
CA PRO A 145 3.34 10.69 -0.01
C PRO A 145 2.47 11.84 0.49
N HIS A 146 2.95 13.07 0.33
CA HIS A 146 2.18 14.26 0.60
C HIS A 146 1.05 14.28 -0.43
N SER A 147 -0.19 14.43 0.02
CA SER A 147 -1.34 14.72 -0.83
C SER A 147 -1.31 16.14 -1.44
N GLY A 148 -0.13 16.74 -1.58
CA GLY A 148 0.10 18.07 -2.12
C GLY A 148 1.11 18.03 -3.28
N ASP A 149 0.87 18.86 -4.27
CA ASP A 149 1.57 18.95 -5.56
C ASP A 149 3.08 18.72 -5.50
N ARG A 150 3.56 17.75 -6.29
CA ARG A 150 4.95 17.72 -6.72
C ARG A 150 5.00 18.49 -8.05
N PRO A 151 5.87 19.50 -8.21
CA PRO A 151 6.17 20.02 -9.53
C PRO A 151 6.74 18.88 -10.36
N VAL A 152 6.18 18.70 -11.54
CA VAL A 152 6.71 17.81 -12.58
C VAL A 152 8.04 18.44 -13.03
N LEU A 153 9.15 17.69 -12.94
CA LEU A 153 10.36 18.04 -13.68
C LEU A 153 10.11 17.77 -15.16
#